data_AF-A0A6G7WHJ0-F1
#
_entry.id   AF-A0A6G7WHJ0-F1
#
_cell.length_a   1.000
_cell.length_b   1.000
_cell.length_c   1.000
_cell.angle_alpha   90.00
_cell.angle_beta   90.00
_cell.angle_gamma   90.00
#
_symmetry.space_group_name_H-M   'P 1'
#
loop_
_entity.id
_entity.type
_entity.pdbx_description
1 polymer ?
#
loop_
_entity_poly.entity_id
_entity_poly.type
_entity_poly.pdbx_seq_one_letter_code
_entity_poly.pdbx_strand_id
1 'polypeptide(L)'
;MEKSHLLFPELARAVKYKILVDKQLFLRQCASGINLFHLPASYRYPTGNIAGYFISLNWNNDFIILEKERKENNEYFIIDRQNETVKGPYNWNEYTATCKKIDLNLQLIPVSELDWIINF
;
A
#
# COMPACT_ATOMS: atom_id res chain seq x y z
N MET A 1 16.83 23.30 9.42
CA MET A 1 16.40 22.21 8.52
C MET A 1 16.81 20.90 9.16
N GLU A 2 15.88 20.26 9.86
CA GLU A 2 16.13 18.93 10.42
C GLU A 2 16.30 17.93 9.27
N LYS A 3 17.42 17.22 9.29
CA LYS A 3 17.64 16.06 8.45
C LYS A 3 16.61 15.02 8.89
N SER A 4 15.61 14.73 8.05
CA SER A 4 14.77 13.56 8.26
C SER A 4 15.70 12.35 8.27
N HIS A 5 15.92 11.80 9.46
CA HIS A 5 16.63 10.54 9.61
C HIS A 5 15.93 9.54 8.70
N LEU A 6 16.64 9.09 7.67
CA LEU A 6 16.24 7.98 6.80
C LEU A 6 16.05 6.77 7.72
N LEU A 7 14.82 6.57 8.16
CA LEU A 7 14.41 5.36 8.83
C LEU A 7 14.71 4.22 7.85
N PHE A 8 15.41 3.20 8.34
CA PHE A 8 15.68 1.92 7.68
C PHE A 8 16.90 1.79 6.73
N PRO A 9 18.15 2.05 7.19
CA PRO A 9 19.37 1.68 6.46
C PRO A 9 19.50 0.16 6.21
N GLU A 10 18.98 -0.66 7.12
CA GLU A 10 19.10 -2.13 7.08
C GLU A 10 18.21 -2.78 6.00
N LEU A 11 17.21 -2.06 5.49
CA LEU A 11 16.23 -2.59 4.54
C LEU A 11 16.67 -2.48 3.07
N ALA A 12 17.83 -1.89 2.78
CA ALA A 12 18.23 -1.44 1.45
C ALA A 12 18.68 -2.53 0.46
N ARG A 13 19.06 -3.74 0.90
CA ARG A 13 19.75 -4.71 0.02
C ARG A 13 18.87 -5.54 -0.92
N ALA A 14 17.55 -5.56 -0.76
CA ALA A 14 16.65 -6.45 -1.53
C ALA A 14 15.31 -5.79 -1.87
N VAL A 15 15.34 -4.54 -2.33
CA VAL A 15 14.15 -3.73 -2.64
C VAL A 15 14.14 -3.41 -4.13
N LYS A 16 13.02 -3.66 -4.81
CA LYS A 16 12.82 -3.23 -6.20
C LYS A 16 12.32 -1.79 -6.29
N TYR A 17 11.47 -1.36 -5.35
CA TYR A 17 11.04 0.04 -5.21
C TYR A 17 10.58 0.35 -3.79
N LYS A 18 10.69 1.64 -3.43
CA LYS A 18 10.19 2.25 -2.20
C LYS A 18 9.24 3.37 -2.58
N ILE A 19 8.02 3.34 -2.05
CA ILE A 19 7.07 4.45 -2.22
C ILE A 19 6.79 5.00 -0.82
N LEU A 20 7.22 6.24 -0.59
CA LEU A 20 6.91 6.98 0.63
C LEU A 20 5.63 7.79 0.40
N VAL A 21 4.57 7.44 1.11
CA VAL A 21 3.34 8.24 1.16
C VAL A 21 3.39 9.08 2.43
N ASP A 22 3.55 10.39 2.27
CA ASP A 22 3.57 11.42 3.33
C ASP A 22 4.44 11.08 4.55
N LYS A 23 5.59 10.43 4.32
CA LYS A 23 6.59 10.03 5.35
C LYS A 23 6.15 8.98 6.37
N GLN A 24 4.88 8.60 6.41
CA GLN A 24 4.33 7.68 7.41
C GLN A 24 4.10 6.26 6.90
N LEU A 25 4.01 6.10 5.57
CA LEU A 25 3.61 4.83 4.98
C LEU A 25 4.54 4.45 3.85
N PHE A 26 4.99 3.20 3.89
CA PHE A 26 6.05 2.70 3.05
C PHE A 26 5.64 1.38 2.41
N LEU A 27 5.68 1.34 1.08
CA LEU A 27 5.51 0.13 0.29
C LEU A 27 6.88 -0.33 -0.22
N ARG A 28 7.23 -1.59 0.09
CA ARG A 28 8.42 -2.25 -0.44
C ARG A 28 8.02 -3.49 -1.21
N GLN A 29 8.40 -3.56 -2.47
CA GLN A 29 8.43 -4.82 -3.21
C GLN A 29 9.83 -5.44 -3.10
N CYS A 30 9.93 -6.63 -2.53
CA CYS A 30 11.20 -7.36 -2.45
C CYS A 30 11.41 -8.19 -3.72
N ALA A 31 12.68 -8.44 -4.08
CA ALA A 31 13.04 -9.37 -5.15
C ALA A 31 12.54 -10.81 -4.89
N SER A 32 12.22 -11.16 -3.64
CA SER A 32 11.62 -12.44 -3.22
C SER A 32 10.12 -12.55 -3.48
N GLY A 33 9.48 -11.48 -3.95
CA GLY A 33 8.03 -11.41 -4.14
C GLY A 33 7.20 -11.11 -2.91
N ILE A 34 7.87 -10.68 -1.85
CA ILE A 34 7.22 -10.22 -0.63
C ILE A 34 7.01 -8.72 -0.73
N ASN A 35 5.77 -8.28 -0.60
CA ASN A 35 5.48 -6.86 -0.47
C ASN A 35 5.32 -6.54 1.01
N LEU A 36 6.23 -5.72 1.52
CA LEU A 36 6.17 -5.22 2.87
C LEU A 36 5.46 -3.88 2.85
N PHE A 37 4.24 -3.90 3.34
CA PHE A 37 3.50 -2.70 3.69
C PHE A 37 3.86 -2.32 5.11
N HIS A 38 4.62 -1.24 5.28
CA HIS A 38 4.92 -0.70 6.59
C HIS A 38 3.91 0.39 6.91
N LEU A 39 3.04 0.07 7.86
CA LEU A 39 2.10 0.97 8.48
C LEU A 39 2.63 1.43 9.84
N PRO A 40 2.23 2.62 10.31
CA PRO A 40 2.38 2.98 11.71
C PRO A 40 1.75 1.92 12.62
N ALA A 41 2.33 1.71 13.81
CA ALA A 41 1.90 0.69 14.76
C ALA A 41 0.45 0.89 15.28
N SER A 42 -0.10 2.10 15.13
CA SER A 42 -1.48 2.44 15.46
C SER A 42 -2.50 1.78 14.54
N TYR A 43 -2.10 1.35 13.33
CA TYR A 43 -3.01 0.79 12.36
C TYR A 43 -3.52 -0.57 12.79
N ARG A 44 -4.85 -0.69 12.85
CA ARG A 44 -5.51 -1.98 13.14
C ARG A 44 -5.52 -2.82 11.87
N TYR A 45 -4.52 -3.68 11.74
CA TYR A 45 -4.40 -4.61 10.63
C TYR A 45 -5.18 -5.90 10.92
N PRO A 46 -6.06 -6.38 10.03
CA PRO A 46 -6.61 -7.72 10.15
C PRO A 46 -5.45 -8.72 10.00
N THR A 47 -5.03 -9.30 11.12
CA THR A 47 -3.81 -10.10 11.30
C THR A 47 -3.45 -11.00 10.12
N GLY A 48 -2.23 -10.86 9.59
CA GLY A 48 -1.69 -11.81 8.61
C GLY A 48 -0.43 -11.35 7.89
N ASN A 49 0.49 -12.30 7.65
CA ASN A 49 1.65 -12.12 6.78
C ASN A 49 1.14 -12.10 5.32
N ILE A 50 1.31 -10.99 4.59
CA ILE A 50 0.67 -10.80 3.28
C ILE A 50 1.61 -11.26 2.15
N ALA A 51 1.42 -12.48 1.66
CA ALA A 51 2.19 -13.00 0.51
C ALA A 51 1.61 -12.52 -0.84
N GLY A 52 2.45 -12.01 -1.77
CA GLY A 52 2.04 -11.60 -3.13
C GLY A 52 2.51 -10.19 -3.51
N TYR A 53 2.19 -9.76 -4.74
CA TYR A 53 2.66 -8.50 -5.34
C TYR A 53 1.63 -7.38 -5.30
N PHE A 54 1.95 -6.21 -4.73
CA PHE A 54 1.14 -5.02 -5.04
C PHE A 54 1.43 -4.63 -6.48
N ILE A 55 0.37 -4.53 -7.28
CA ILE A 55 0.44 -4.28 -8.72
C ILE A 55 -0.16 -2.92 -9.09
N SER A 56 -1.06 -2.40 -8.28
CA SER A 56 -1.63 -1.06 -8.44
C SER A 56 -1.85 -0.41 -7.07
N LEU A 57 -1.72 0.91 -7.00
CA LEU A 57 -2.08 1.69 -5.83
C LEU A 57 -2.43 3.14 -6.19
N ASN A 58 -3.11 3.82 -5.29
CA ASN A 58 -3.28 5.27 -5.33
C ASN A 58 -3.61 5.78 -3.92
N TRP A 59 -3.47 7.09 -3.68
CA TRP A 59 -3.79 7.69 -2.39
C TRP A 59 -4.29 9.13 -2.53
N ASN A 60 -4.99 9.57 -1.49
CA ASN A 60 -5.28 10.97 -1.22
C ASN A 60 -5.02 11.27 0.26
N ASN A 61 -5.52 12.40 0.76
CA ASN A 61 -5.33 12.80 2.16
C ASN A 61 -6.00 11.83 3.16
N ASP A 62 -7.07 11.16 2.74
CA ASP A 62 -7.94 10.39 3.64
C ASP A 62 -7.75 8.88 3.48
N PHE A 63 -7.45 8.42 2.27
CA PHE A 63 -7.44 7.01 1.90
C PHE A 63 -6.22 6.63 1.08
N ILE A 64 -5.85 5.36 1.20
CA ILE A 64 -4.92 4.69 0.30
C ILE A 64 -5.60 3.43 -0.20
N ILE A 65 -5.54 3.18 -1.50
CA ILE A 65 -6.09 1.99 -2.13
C ILE A 65 -4.96 1.17 -2.71
N LEU A 66 -5.04 -0.15 -2.53
CA LEU A 66 -4.05 -1.10 -3.01
C LEU A 66 -4.74 -2.23 -3.75
N GLU A 67 -4.11 -2.68 -4.83
CA GLU A 67 -4.40 -3.91 -5.53
C GLU A 67 -3.21 -4.85 -5.42
N LYS A 68 -3.49 -6.08 -5.03
CA LYS A 68 -2.50 -7.11 -4.81
C LYS A 68 -2.79 -8.34 -5.66
N GLU A 69 -1.83 -8.72 -6.46
CA GLU A 69 -1.83 -9.93 -7.27
C GLU A 69 -1.78 -11.20 -6.40
N ARG A 70 -2.62 -12.18 -6.77
CA ARG A 70 -2.52 -13.58 -6.36
C ARG A 70 -2.62 -14.46 -7.60
N LYS A 71 -2.29 -15.74 -7.42
CA LYS A 71 -2.35 -16.75 -8.50
C LYS A 71 -3.73 -16.89 -9.15
N GLU A 72 -4.80 -16.69 -8.38
CA GLU A 72 -6.16 -16.98 -8.83
C GLU A 72 -7.04 -15.73 -8.93
N ASN A 73 -6.97 -14.80 -7.97
CA ASN A 73 -7.77 -13.57 -7.96
C ASN A 73 -7.06 -12.43 -7.24
N ASN A 74 -7.12 -11.22 -7.78
CA ASN A 74 -6.56 -10.04 -7.12
C ASN A 74 -7.31 -9.72 -5.82
N GLU A 75 -6.55 -9.29 -4.81
CA GLU A 75 -7.03 -8.81 -3.53
C GLU A 75 -6.94 -7.29 -3.49
N TYR A 76 -7.98 -6.63 -2.98
CA TYR A 76 -8.03 -5.19 -2.88
C TYR A 76 -8.08 -4.75 -1.41
N PHE A 77 -7.41 -3.65 -1.09
CA PHE A 77 -7.35 -3.11 0.26
C PHE A 77 -7.65 -1.60 0.25
N ILE A 78 -8.31 -1.14 1.29
CA ILE A 78 -8.56 0.27 1.56
C ILE A 78 -7.98 0.60 2.93
N ILE A 79 -7.03 1.50 2.98
CA ILE A 79 -6.49 2.06 4.22
C ILE A 79 -7.17 3.39 4.47
N ASP A 80 -7.80 3.50 5.63
CA ASP A 80 -8.41 4.71 6.15
C ASP A 80 -7.39 5.40 7.07
N ARG A 81 -6.87 6.54 6.63
CA ARG A 81 -5.81 7.28 7.32
C ARG A 81 -6.33 8.03 8.54
N GLN A 82 -7.60 8.41 8.53
CA GLN A 82 -8.22 9.15 9.64
C GLN A 82 -8.51 8.22 10.82
N ASN A 83 -9.01 7.03 10.54
CA ASN A 83 -9.35 6.04 11.56
C ASN A 83 -8.20 5.06 11.86
N GLU A 84 -7.09 5.15 11.13
CA GLU A 84 -5.94 4.25 11.22
C GLU A 84 -6.38 2.78 11.12
N THR A 85 -7.17 2.46 10.09
CA THR A 85 -7.67 1.09 9.87
C THR A 85 -7.35 0.60 8.48
N VAL A 86 -7.13 -0.71 8.37
CA VAL A 86 -7.02 -1.40 7.09
C VAL A 86 -8.25 -2.27 6.88
N LYS A 87 -8.88 -2.12 5.73
CA LYS A 87 -10.06 -2.86 5.33
C LYS A 87 -9.71 -3.75 4.14
N GLY A 88 -10.16 -5.01 4.19
CA GLY A 88 -9.84 -6.06 3.22
C GLY A 88 -9.27 -7.32 3.88
N PRO A 89 -8.81 -8.31 3.10
CA PRO A 89 -8.80 -8.32 1.63
C PRO A 89 -10.22 -8.36 1.06
N TYR A 90 -10.44 -7.61 -0.01
CA TYR A 90 -11.67 -7.64 -0.80
C TYR A 90 -11.45 -8.32 -2.15
N ASN A 91 -12.49 -8.92 -2.71
CA ASN A 91 -12.57 -9.12 -4.16
C ASN A 91 -13.05 -7.85 -4.87
N TRP A 92 -13.05 -7.83 -6.21
CA TRP A 92 -13.42 -6.63 -6.99
C TRP A 92 -14.83 -6.11 -6.69
N ASN A 93 -15.81 -7.00 -6.51
CA ASN A 93 -17.20 -6.60 -6.25
C ASN A 93 -17.35 -6.01 -4.83
N GLU A 94 -16.70 -6.61 -3.84
CA GLU A 94 -16.66 -6.09 -2.47
C GLU A 94 -15.94 -4.75 -2.39
N TYR A 95 -14.84 -4.61 -3.12
CA TYR A 95 -14.04 -3.39 -3.20
C TYR A 95 -14.86 -2.25 -3.80
N THR A 96 -15.48 -2.45 -4.96
CA THR A 96 -16.28 -1.44 -5.65
C THR A 96 -17.53 -1.05 -4.84
N ALA A 97 -18.21 -2.02 -4.22
CA ALA A 97 -19.32 -1.74 -3.31
C ALA A 97 -18.88 -0.92 -2.09
N THR A 98 -17.71 -1.25 -1.52
CA THR A 98 -17.15 -0.51 -0.38
C THR A 98 -16.76 0.92 -0.78
N CYS A 99 -16.07 1.10 -1.91
CA CYS A 99 -15.70 2.42 -2.43
C CYS A 99 -16.94 3.30 -2.63
N LYS A 100 -18.00 2.75 -3.23
CA LYS A 100 -19.28 3.46 -3.40
C LYS A 100 -19.93 3.83 -2.06
N LYS A 101 -19.86 2.96 -1.06
CA LYS A 101 -20.46 3.20 0.28
C LYS A 101 -19.78 4.37 1.01
N ILE A 102 -18.47 4.55 0.82
CA ILE A 102 -17.68 5.59 1.49
C ILE A 102 -17.38 6.79 0.59
N ASP A 103 -18.02 6.89 -0.57
CA ASP A 103 -17.80 7.92 -1.59
C ASP A 103 -16.32 8.09 -1.99
N LEU A 104 -15.59 6.98 -2.06
CA LEU A 104 -14.18 6.98 -2.44
C LEU A 104 -14.04 7.01 -3.95
N ASN A 105 -13.80 8.20 -4.48
CA ASN A 105 -13.52 8.42 -5.90
C ASN A 105 -12.01 8.51 -6.15
N LEU A 106 -11.31 7.38 -5.98
CA LEU A 106 -9.88 7.24 -6.21
C LEU A 106 -9.64 6.03 -7.11
N GLN A 107 -8.90 6.22 -8.21
CA GLN A 107 -8.63 5.16 -9.18
C GLN A 107 -7.33 4.44 -8.87
N LEU A 108 -7.30 3.11 -9.01
CA LEU A 108 -6.05 2.35 -8.90
C LEU A 108 -5.12 2.73 -10.05
N ILE A 109 -3.87 3.07 -9.73
CA ILE A 109 -2.83 3.37 -10.72
C ILE A 109 -1.83 2.21 -10.70
N PRO A 110 -1.53 1.57 -11.85
CA PRO A 110 -0.52 0.53 -11.92
C PRO A 110 0.82 1.02 -11.37
N VAL A 111 1.51 0.18 -10.61
CA VAL A 111 2.83 0.53 -10.04
C VAL A 111 3.83 0.92 -11.13
N SER A 112 3.76 0.28 -12.31
CA SER A 112 4.60 0.60 -13.46
C SER A 112 4.40 2.03 -14.00
N GLU A 113 3.28 2.68 -13.69
CA GLU A 113 3.01 4.06 -14.07
C GLU A 113 3.47 5.07 -12.99
N LEU A 114 3.90 4.57 -11.83
CA LEU A 114 4.37 5.37 -10.68
C LEU A 114 5.90 5.49 -10.64
N ASP A 115 6.58 5.25 -11.77
CA ASP A 115 8.04 5.32 -11.92
C ASP A 115 8.66 6.64 -11.41
N TRP A 116 7.89 7.73 -11.39
CA TRP A 116 8.33 9.05 -10.91
C TRP A 116 8.34 9.22 -9.38
N ILE A 117 7.66 8.33 -8.64
CA ILE A 117 7.61 8.30 -7.17
C ILE A 117 8.71 7.38 -6.60
N ILE A 118 9.29 6.54 -7.46
CA ILE A 118 10.40 5.64 -7.13
C ILE A 118 11.69 6.46 -7.15
N ASN A 119 11.97 7.18 -6.06
CA ASN A 119 13.26 7.84 -5.86
C ASN A 119 13.77 7.64 -4.42
N PHE A 120 14.80 6.78 -4.32
CA PHE A 120 15.80 6.54 -3.25
C PHE A 120 15.48 5.57 -2.08
#